data_AF-A0AAW5XJM6-F1
#
_entry.id   AF-A0AAW5XJM6-F1
#
_cell.length_a   1.000
_cell.length_b   1.000
_cell.length_c   1.000
_cell.angle_alpha   90.00
_cell.angle_beta   90.00
_cell.angle_gamma   90.00
#
_symmetry.space_group_name_H-M   'P 1'
#
loop_
_entity.id
_entity.type
_entity.pdbx_description
1 polymer ?
#
loop_
_entity_poly.entity_id
_entity_poly.type
_entity_poly.pdbx_seq_one_letter_code
_entity_poly.pdbx_strand_id
1 'polypeptide(L)'
;MTNAITSTFTINETEHKIRGLNALDRIRIAGMVGRQNLMKTFEPELLEKFAQVEKKPQEEWTSKDKKVAFEFAAVLNSNLLTLIAAEQKEFFGVLSSVTGISEKDIMNLPEQDFDAVFNAFKEIGGVAAFMKSVMSLNS
;
A
#
# COMPACT_ATOMS: atom_id res chain seq x y z
N MET A 1 17.61 -16.70 -1.20
CA MET A 1 16.16 -16.65 -1.44
C MET A 1 15.92 -15.69 -2.59
N THR A 2 15.61 -16.21 -3.77
CA THR A 2 15.32 -15.43 -4.98
C THR A 2 14.01 -14.69 -4.76
N ASN A 3 14.06 -13.36 -4.67
CA ASN A 3 12.85 -12.54 -4.64
C ASN A 3 12.11 -12.78 -5.95
N ALA A 4 10.95 -13.44 -5.90
CA ALA A 4 10.15 -13.65 -7.10
C ALA A 4 9.84 -12.28 -7.74
N ILE A 5 10.14 -12.15 -9.03
CA ILE A 5 9.62 -11.07 -9.85
C ILE A 5 8.12 -11.31 -9.93
N THR A 6 7.34 -10.35 -9.44
CA THR A 6 5.90 -10.53 -9.24
C THR A 6 5.05 -9.67 -10.18
N SER A 7 5.65 -8.68 -10.85
CA SER A 7 5.01 -7.92 -11.94
C SER A 7 6.06 -7.18 -12.80
N THR A 8 5.64 -6.66 -13.96
CA THR A 8 6.41 -5.81 -14.86
C THR A 8 5.65 -4.50 -15.13
N PHE A 9 6.38 -3.43 -15.41
CA PHE A 9 5.80 -2.12 -15.77
C PHE A 9 6.73 -1.38 -16.74
N THR A 10 6.20 -0.40 -17.45
CA THR A 10 6.97 0.34 -18.46
C THR A 10 7.12 1.80 -18.03
N ILE A 11 8.35 2.33 -18.13
CA ILE A 11 8.67 3.76 -17.99
C ILE A 11 9.38 4.17 -19.28
N ASN A 12 8.95 5.24 -19.96
CA ASN A 12 9.61 5.73 -21.17
C ASN A 12 9.97 4.60 -22.17
N GLU A 13 9.00 3.73 -22.46
CA GLU A 13 9.16 2.56 -23.37
C GLU A 13 10.17 1.48 -22.90
N THR A 14 10.73 1.61 -21.70
CA THR A 14 11.62 0.62 -21.07
C THR A 14 10.85 -0.26 -20.10
N GLU A 15 10.93 -1.58 -20.26
CA GLU A 15 10.33 -2.53 -19.33
C GLU A 15 11.20 -2.67 -18.06
N HIS A 16 10.55 -2.51 -16.92
CA HIS A 16 11.10 -2.68 -15.59
C HIS A 16 10.39 -3.82 -14.86
N LYS A 17 11.08 -4.40 -13.88
CA LYS A 17 10.56 -5.48 -13.04
C LYS A 17 10.36 -4.98 -11.63
N ILE A 18 9.28 -5.42 -11.00
CA ILE A 18 9.07 -5.19 -9.57
C ILE A 18 9.14 -6.52 -8.82
N ARG A 19 9.92 -6.55 -7.74
CA ARG A 19 9.99 -7.71 -6.84
C ARG A 19 8.92 -7.63 -5.76
N GLY A 20 8.53 -8.77 -5.22
CA GLY A 20 7.63 -8.82 -4.07
C GLY A 20 8.22 -8.15 -2.82
N LEU A 21 7.32 -7.74 -1.92
CA LEU A 21 7.68 -7.17 -0.61
C LEU A 21 8.29 -8.21 0.32
N ASN A 22 9.51 -7.94 0.78
CA ASN A 22 10.17 -8.74 1.80
C ASN A 22 9.81 -8.26 3.23
N ALA A 23 10.37 -8.92 4.26
CA ALA A 23 10.11 -8.56 5.65
C ALA A 23 10.58 -7.14 6.02
N LEU A 24 11.70 -6.68 5.47
CA LEU A 24 12.24 -5.35 5.74
C LEU A 24 11.36 -4.25 5.13
N ASP A 25 10.87 -4.45 3.90
CA ASP A 25 9.95 -3.51 3.26
C ASP A 25 8.65 -3.38 4.08
N ARG A 26 8.14 -4.52 4.58
CA ARG A 26 6.95 -4.55 5.45
C ARG A 26 7.16 -3.84 6.78
N ILE A 27 8.34 -3.99 7.40
CA ILE A 27 8.71 -3.26 8.62
C ILE A 27 8.79 -1.75 8.35
N ARG A 28 9.37 -1.32 7.22
CA ARG A 28 9.39 0.09 6.83
C ARG A 28 7.98 0.65 6.67
N ILE A 29 7.11 -0.09 6.00
CA ILE A 29 5.69 0.24 5.85
C ILE A 29 5.00 0.39 7.22
N ALA A 30 5.17 -0.58 8.12
CA ALA A 30 4.63 -0.49 9.47
C ALA A 30 5.16 0.71 10.25
N GLY A 31 6.45 1.04 10.08
CA GLY A 31 7.07 2.23 10.67
C GLY A 31 6.45 3.54 10.19
N MET A 32 6.18 3.67 8.88
CA MET A 32 5.47 4.84 8.33
C MET A 32 4.07 4.98 8.92
N VAL A 33 3.30 3.88 8.92
CA VAL A 33 1.94 3.83 9.47
C VAL A 33 1.92 4.20 10.96
N GLY A 34 2.86 3.67 11.74
CA GLY A 34 2.97 3.93 13.17
C GLY A 34 3.34 5.38 13.49
N ARG A 35 4.32 5.96 12.78
CA ARG A 35 4.75 7.36 13.00
C ARG A 35 3.64 8.36 12.70
N GLN A 36 2.89 8.13 11.62
CA GLN A 36 1.77 9.00 11.24
C GLN A 36 0.48 8.67 12.01
N ASN A 37 0.54 7.70 12.92
CA ASN A 37 -0.59 7.28 13.74
C ASN A 37 -1.85 7.00 12.91
N LEU A 38 -1.66 6.31 11.77
CA LEU A 38 -2.69 6.08 10.76
C LEU A 38 -3.90 5.31 11.30
N MET A 39 -3.80 4.74 12.50
CA MET A 39 -4.94 4.14 13.20
C MET A 39 -5.95 5.18 13.69
N LYS A 40 -5.49 6.34 14.16
CA LYS A 40 -6.36 7.38 14.72
C LYS A 40 -7.17 8.14 13.67
N THR A 41 -6.86 7.94 12.40
CA THR A 41 -7.60 8.54 11.28
C THR A 41 -8.78 7.67 10.84
N PHE A 42 -8.96 6.48 11.42
CA PHE A 42 -10.15 5.67 11.24
C PHE A 42 -11.07 5.81 12.46
N GLU A 43 -12.37 5.93 12.20
CA GLU A 43 -13.39 5.79 13.23
C GLU A 43 -13.29 4.37 13.84
N PRO A 44 -13.22 4.21 15.17
CA PRO A 44 -13.10 2.89 15.81
C PRO A 44 -14.18 1.90 15.38
N GLU A 45 -15.42 2.37 15.21
CA GLU A 45 -16.54 1.55 14.76
C GLU A 45 -16.35 1.03 13.32
N LEU A 46 -15.71 1.82 12.45
CA LEU A 46 -15.40 1.41 11.08
C LEU A 46 -14.31 0.33 11.06
N LEU A 47 -13.28 0.46 11.92
CA LEU A 47 -12.24 -0.55 12.09
C LEU A 47 -12.83 -1.88 12.56
N GLU A 48 -13.68 -1.85 13.59
CA GLU A 48 -14.32 -3.05 14.15
C GLU A 48 -15.23 -3.73 13.12
N LYS A 49 -16.06 -2.96 12.42
CA LYS A 49 -16.94 -3.50 11.35
C LYS A 49 -16.11 -4.11 10.23
N PHE A 50 -15.05 -3.44 9.78
CA PHE A 50 -14.19 -3.97 8.74
C PHE A 50 -13.45 -5.24 9.19
N ALA A 51 -12.97 -5.30 10.42
CA ALA A 51 -12.34 -6.49 11.00
C ALA A 51 -13.28 -7.71 11.04
N GLN A 52 -14.59 -7.48 11.16
CA GLN A 52 -15.60 -8.56 11.06
C GLN A 52 -15.89 -8.96 9.61
N VAL A 53 -15.89 -8.00 8.68
CA VAL A 53 -16.07 -8.25 7.24
C VAL A 53 -14.90 -9.03 6.67
N GLU A 54 -13.65 -8.67 7.00
CA GLU A 54 -12.43 -9.30 6.47
C GLU A 54 -12.32 -10.79 6.84
N LYS A 55 -12.98 -11.22 7.92
CA LYS A 55 -13.02 -12.64 8.31
C LYS A 55 -13.90 -13.51 7.40
N LYS A 56 -14.76 -12.89 6.58
CA LYS A 56 -15.66 -13.59 5.65
C LYS A 56 -15.02 -13.71 4.26
N PRO A 57 -15.22 -14.84 3.53
CA PRO A 57 -14.91 -14.91 2.11
C PRO A 57 -15.60 -13.79 1.32
N GLN A 58 -14.91 -13.21 0.32
CA GLN A 58 -15.45 -12.08 -0.45
C GLN A 58 -16.73 -12.42 -1.20
N GLU A 59 -16.88 -13.69 -1.60
CA GLU A 59 -18.07 -14.23 -2.27
C GLU A 59 -19.32 -14.15 -1.39
N GLU A 60 -19.15 -14.12 -0.07
CA GLU A 60 -20.23 -14.06 0.92
C GLU A 60 -20.57 -12.62 1.36
N TRP A 61 -19.91 -11.61 0.81
CA TRP A 61 -20.12 -10.23 1.22
C TRP A 61 -21.50 -9.72 0.80
N THR A 62 -22.29 -9.33 1.79
CA THR A 62 -23.57 -8.65 1.59
C THR A 62 -23.36 -7.22 1.09
N SER A 63 -24.42 -6.56 0.61
CA SER A 63 -24.35 -5.13 0.26
C SER A 63 -23.90 -4.25 1.42
N LYS A 64 -24.21 -4.64 2.67
CA LYS A 64 -23.75 -3.94 3.87
C LYS A 64 -22.25 -4.14 4.10
N ASP A 65 -21.76 -5.37 3.93
CA ASP A 65 -20.33 -5.68 4.04
C ASP A 65 -19.51 -4.92 2.99
N LYS A 66 -20.00 -4.87 1.73
CA LYS A 66 -19.39 -4.10 0.64
C LYS A 66 -19.34 -2.60 0.94
N LYS A 67 -20.40 -2.05 1.54
CA LYS A 67 -20.43 -0.64 1.94
C LYS A 67 -19.37 -0.33 3.01
N VAL A 68 -19.26 -1.17 4.04
CA VAL A 68 -18.22 -1.03 5.08
C VAL A 68 -16.82 -1.12 4.47
N ALA A 69 -16.58 -2.09 3.58
CA ALA A 69 -15.30 -2.23 2.90
C ALA A 69 -14.97 -1.01 2.02
N PHE A 70 -15.95 -0.44 1.33
CA PHE A 70 -15.77 0.76 0.53
C PHE A 70 -15.46 1.99 1.39
N GLU A 71 -16.19 2.21 2.49
CA GLU A 71 -15.94 3.29 3.44
C GLU A 71 -14.53 3.18 4.04
N PHE A 72 -14.14 1.98 4.45
CA PHE A 72 -12.79 1.70 4.95
C PHE A 72 -11.73 1.99 3.88
N ALA A 73 -11.91 1.51 2.64
CA ALA A 73 -10.97 1.74 1.55
C ALA A 73 -10.84 3.22 1.18
N ALA A 74 -11.92 4.00 1.24
CA ALA A 74 -11.89 5.43 0.99
C ALA A 74 -11.03 6.17 2.04
N VAL A 75 -11.22 5.85 3.32
CA VAL A 75 -10.41 6.40 4.42
C VAL A 75 -8.95 5.96 4.28
N LEU A 76 -8.70 4.68 3.99
CA LEU A 76 -7.35 4.16 3.77
C LEU A 76 -6.65 4.87 2.60
N ASN A 77 -7.32 5.07 1.47
CA ASN A 77 -6.74 5.75 0.31
C ASN A 77 -6.40 7.21 0.62
N SER A 78 -7.31 7.94 1.28
CA SER A 78 -7.04 9.32 1.71
C SER A 78 -5.84 9.38 2.65
N ASN A 79 -5.79 8.49 3.64
CA ASN A 79 -4.69 8.41 4.59
C ASN A 79 -3.37 7.99 3.94
N LEU A 80 -3.40 7.11 2.93
CA LEU A 80 -2.22 6.70 2.20
C LEU A 80 -1.61 7.88 1.43
N LEU A 81 -2.43 8.73 0.80
CA LEU A 81 -1.94 9.94 0.14
C LEU A 81 -1.30 10.90 1.15
N THR A 82 -1.93 11.10 2.31
CA THR A 82 -1.36 11.91 3.41
C THR A 82 -0.06 11.30 3.95
N LEU A 83 -0.01 9.97 4.09
CA LEU A 83 1.17 9.23 4.52
C LEU A 83 2.32 9.40 3.53
N ILE A 84 2.05 9.25 2.23
CA ILE A 84 3.04 9.45 1.17
C ILE A 84 3.56 10.89 1.19
N ALA A 85 2.69 11.88 1.43
CA ALA A 85 3.11 13.28 1.55
C ALA A 85 4.00 13.52 2.78
N ALA A 86 3.68 12.91 3.92
CA ALA A 86 4.41 13.11 5.18
C ALA A 86 5.71 12.27 5.28
N GLU A 87 5.70 11.07 4.71
CA GLU A 87 6.79 10.08 4.74
C GLU A 87 7.39 9.87 3.35
N GLN A 88 7.43 10.94 2.55
CA GLN A 88 7.81 10.92 1.13
C GLN A 88 9.09 10.12 0.89
N LYS A 89 10.14 10.40 1.66
CA LYS A 89 11.44 9.73 1.55
C LYS A 89 11.34 8.22 1.79
N GLU A 90 10.61 7.80 2.83
CA GLU A 90 10.47 6.38 3.15
C GLU A 90 9.61 5.64 2.13
N PHE A 91 8.55 6.29 1.63
CA PHE A 91 7.72 5.72 0.58
C PHE A 91 8.51 5.51 -0.71
N PHE A 92 9.23 6.53 -1.18
CA PHE A 92 10.09 6.38 -2.37
C PHE A 92 11.26 5.42 -2.13
N GLY A 93 11.77 5.33 -0.90
CA GLY A 93 12.77 4.34 -0.53
C GLY A 93 12.25 2.89 -0.61
N VAL A 94 10.96 2.67 -0.29
CA VAL A 94 10.29 1.38 -0.53
C VAL A 94 10.13 1.12 -2.03
N LEU A 95 9.67 2.09 -2.82
CA LEU A 95 9.54 1.93 -4.28
C LEU A 95 10.90 1.66 -4.94
N SER A 96 11.95 2.35 -4.50
CA SER A 96 13.32 2.14 -4.97
C SER A 96 13.82 0.74 -4.63
N SER A 97 13.55 0.26 -3.41
CA SER A 97 14.00 -1.07 -3.00
C SER A 97 13.34 -2.19 -3.81
N VAL A 98 12.09 -2.02 -4.26
CA VAL A 98 11.32 -3.06 -4.98
C VAL A 98 11.43 -2.98 -6.49
N THR A 99 11.77 -1.82 -7.05
CA THR A 99 11.95 -1.63 -8.51
C THR A 99 13.42 -1.65 -8.94
N GLY A 100 14.35 -1.34 -8.02
CA GLY A 100 15.75 -1.12 -8.34
C GLY A 100 16.05 0.23 -9.01
N ILE A 101 15.04 1.08 -9.20
CA ILE A 101 15.19 2.45 -9.71
C ILE A 101 15.56 3.37 -8.55
N SER A 102 16.42 4.36 -8.75
CA SER A 102 16.82 5.25 -7.67
C SER A 102 15.65 6.10 -7.16
N GLU A 103 15.63 6.42 -5.86
CA GLU A 103 14.60 7.30 -5.27
C GLU A 103 14.46 8.61 -6.04
N LYS A 104 15.60 9.21 -6.40
CA LYS A 104 15.67 10.47 -7.16
C LYS A 104 14.98 10.34 -8.50
N ASP A 105 15.17 9.23 -9.22
CA ASP A 105 14.57 9.06 -10.54
C ASP A 105 13.05 8.85 -10.42
N ILE A 106 12.61 8.04 -9.45
CA ILE A 106 11.17 7.80 -9.21
C ILE A 106 10.45 9.11 -8.84
N MET A 107 11.06 9.96 -8.03
CA MET A 107 10.48 11.25 -7.62
C MET A 107 10.33 12.26 -8.78
N ASN A 108 11.10 12.09 -9.85
CA ASN A 108 11.08 12.99 -11.01
C ASN A 108 10.34 12.38 -12.21
N LEU A 109 9.66 11.25 -12.03
CA LEU A 109 8.87 10.64 -13.10
C LEU A 109 7.69 11.55 -13.48
N PRO A 110 7.35 11.62 -14.78
CA PRO A 110 6.07 12.13 -15.20
C PRO A 110 4.93 11.34 -14.55
N GLU A 111 3.77 11.97 -14.38
CA GLU A 111 2.59 11.36 -13.73
C GLU A 111 2.24 9.98 -14.31
N GLN A 112 2.20 9.85 -15.64
CA GLN A 112 1.89 8.59 -16.32
C GLN A 112 2.86 7.44 -15.99
N ASP A 113 4.14 7.73 -15.83
CA ASP A 113 5.17 6.72 -15.52
C ASP A 113 5.16 6.40 -14.02
N PHE A 114 4.90 7.40 -13.18
CA PHE A 114 4.69 7.18 -11.75
C PHE A 114 3.46 6.29 -11.51
N ASP A 115 2.36 6.50 -12.24
CA ASP A 115 1.17 5.66 -12.15
C ASP A 115 1.47 4.21 -12.53
N ALA A 116 2.32 3.98 -13.54
CA ALA A 116 2.76 2.63 -13.90
C ALA A 116 3.52 1.95 -12.75
N VAL A 117 4.46 2.67 -12.11
CA VAL A 117 5.19 2.20 -10.92
C VAL A 117 4.23 1.91 -9.76
N PHE A 118 3.29 2.82 -9.49
CA PHE A 118 2.35 2.70 -8.40
C PHE A 118 1.34 1.57 -8.62
N ASN A 119 0.92 1.33 -9.86
CA ASN A 119 0.10 0.18 -10.23
C ASN A 119 0.83 -1.14 -10.00
N ALA A 120 2.08 -1.24 -10.44
CA ALA A 120 2.91 -2.42 -10.16
C ALA A 120 3.12 -2.62 -8.65
N PHE A 121 3.29 -1.53 -7.89
CA PHE A 121 3.37 -1.58 -6.43
C PHE A 121 2.07 -2.13 -5.78
N LYS A 122 0.89 -1.74 -6.30
CA LYS A 122 -0.39 -2.29 -5.85
C LYS A 122 -0.48 -3.79 -6.12
N GLU A 123 -0.08 -4.24 -7.30
CA GLU A 123 -0.13 -5.64 -7.72
C GLU A 123 0.73 -6.57 -6.85
N ILE A 124 1.89 -6.10 -6.40
CA ILE A 124 2.74 -6.88 -5.47
C ILE A 124 2.23 -6.88 -4.01
N GLY A 125 1.04 -6.32 -3.76
CA GLY A 125 0.44 -6.23 -2.44
C GLY A 125 0.93 -5.05 -1.60
N GLY A 126 1.43 -3.98 -2.24
CA GLY A 126 1.86 -2.73 -1.60
C GLY A 126 0.81 -2.13 -0.66
N VAL A 127 -0.38 -1.85 -1.20
CA VAL A 127 -1.50 -1.30 -0.41
C VAL A 127 -1.99 -2.29 0.65
N ALA A 128 -2.00 -3.58 0.34
CA ALA A 128 -2.37 -4.62 1.31
C ALA A 128 -1.41 -4.66 2.51
N ALA A 129 -0.12 -4.34 2.31
CA ALA A 129 0.83 -4.24 3.41
C ALA A 129 0.56 -3.02 4.32
N PHE A 130 0.15 -1.87 3.78
CA PHE A 130 -0.31 -0.74 4.57
C PHE A 130 -1.56 -1.11 5.38
N MET A 131 -2.55 -1.73 4.73
CA MET A 131 -3.78 -2.19 5.38
C MET A 131 -3.49 -3.16 6.54
N LYS A 132 -2.66 -4.18 6.32
CA LYS A 132 -2.27 -5.13 7.37
C LYS A 132 -1.54 -4.45 8.52
N SER A 133 -0.71 -3.46 8.23
CA SER A 133 0.01 -2.70 9.25
C SER A 133 -0.95 -1.91 10.13
N VAL A 134 -1.93 -1.22 9.54
CA VAL A 134 -3.03 -0.56 10.26
C VAL A 134 -3.74 -1.58 11.14
N MET A 135 -4.27 -2.67 10.57
CA MET A 135 -5.01 -3.68 11.34
C MET A 135 -4.20 -4.31 12.48
N SER A 136 -2.89 -4.54 12.29
CA SER A 136 -2.02 -5.11 13.32
C SER A 136 -1.75 -4.17 14.49
N LEU A 137 -1.79 -2.86 14.28
CA LEU A 137 -1.63 -1.86 15.34
C LEU A 137 -2.91 -1.68 16.18
N ASN A 138 -4.03 -2.26 15.73
CA ASN A 138 -5.28 -2.32 16.49
C ASN A 138 -5.37 -3.52 17.45
N SER A 139 -4.42 -4.45 17.36
CA SER A 139 -4.46 -5.76 18.03
C SER A 139 -3.77 -5.75 19.39
#